data_AF-A0A9D8IHN2-F1
#
_entry.id   AF-A0A9D8IHN2-F1
#
_cell.length_a   1.000
_cell.length_b   1.000
_cell.length_c   1.000
_cell.angle_alpha   90.00
_cell.angle_beta   90.00
_cell.angle_gamma   90.00
#
_symmetry.space_group_name_H-M   'P 1'
#
loop_
_entity.id
_entity.type
_entity.pdbx_description
1 polymer ?
#
loop_
_entity_poly.entity_id
_entity_poly.type
_entity_poly.pdbx_seq_one_letter_code
_entity_poly.pdbx_strand_id
1 'polypeptide(L)' 'MITKEKVKKEIDKMPDDLVQEVFEFISNIKTTKIRKGKLHTYRLKGKFDNLDIRESAYE' A
#
# COMPACT_ATOMS: atom_id res chain seq x y z
N MET A 1 6.51 -21.18 -3.70
CA MET A 1 6.79 -20.08 -4.63
C MET A 1 5.61 -19.89 -5.56
N ILE A 2 5.08 -18.67 -5.65
CA ILE A 2 4.03 -18.33 -6.61
C ILE A 2 4.72 -18.05 -7.95
N THR A 3 4.52 -18.91 -8.94
CA THR A 3 5.09 -18.73 -10.28
C THR A 3 4.15 -17.88 -11.13
N LYS A 4 4.71 -17.08 -12.04
CA LYS A 4 3.94 -16.22 -12.96
C LYS A 4 2.87 -17.00 -13.75
N GLU A 5 3.16 -18.26 -14.08
CA GLU A 5 2.23 -19.16 -14.77
C GLU A 5 1.00 -19.55 -13.94
N LYS A 6 1.16 -19.75 -12.62
CA LYS A 6 0.03 -20.05 -11.74
C LYS A 6 -0.93 -18.87 -11.66
N VAL A 7 -0.38 -17.66 -11.53
CA VAL A 7 -1.17 -16.42 -11.50
C VAL A 7 -1.92 -16.21 -12.81
N LYS A 8 -1.27 -16.47 -13.96
CA LYS A 8 -1.92 -16.34 -15.27
C LYS A 8 -3.10 -17.29 -15.43
N LYS A 9 -2.93 -18.56 -15.05
CA LYS A 9 -4.01 -19.57 -15.07
C LYS A 9 -5.19 -19.23 -14.15
N GLU A 10 -4.95 -18.45 -13.12
CA GLU A 10 -5.98 -18.04 -12.15
C GLU A 10 -6.75 -16.82 -12.66
N ILE A 11 -6.07 -15.90 -13.34
CA ILE A 11 -6.68 -14.78 -14.07
C ILE A 11 -7.49 -15.29 -15.27
N ASP A 12 -6.97 -16.25 -16.04
CA ASP A 12 -7.67 -16.82 -17.21
C ASP A 12 -8.96 -17.59 -16.83
N LYS A 13 -9.13 -17.93 -15.54
CA LYS A 13 -10.34 -18.56 -15.00
C LYS A 13 -11.36 -17.55 -14.46
N MET A 14 -10.99 -16.28 -14.35
CA MET A 14 -11.89 -15.25 -13.87
C MET A 14 -12.85 -14.80 -14.99
N PRO A 15 -14.10 -14.46 -14.64
CA PRO A 15 -15.00 -13.74 -15.53
C PRO A 15 -14.43 -12.36 -15.88
N ASP A 16 -14.58 -11.93 -17.14
CA ASP A 16 -14.05 -10.65 -17.63
C ASP A 16 -14.51 -9.45 -16.79
N ASP A 17 -15.74 -9.49 -16.27
CA ASP A 17 -16.31 -8.44 -15.42
C ASP A 17 -15.49 -8.23 -14.11
N LEU A 18 -14.96 -9.31 -13.54
CA LEU A 18 -14.17 -9.28 -12.30
C LEU A 18 -12.70 -8.93 -12.55
N VAL A 19 -12.18 -9.24 -13.73
CA VAL A 19 -10.79 -8.91 -14.11
C VAL A 19 -10.58 -7.40 -14.07
N GLN A 20 -11.54 -6.63 -14.58
CA GLN A 20 -11.47 -5.17 -14.60
C GLN A 20 -11.48 -4.57 -13.19
N GLU A 21 -12.37 -5.05 -12.30
CA GLU A 21 -12.46 -4.57 -10.92
C GLU A 21 -11.18 -4.85 -10.12
N VAL A 22 -10.62 -6.06 -10.28
CA VAL A 22 -9.35 -6.44 -9.65
C VAL A 22 -8.19 -5.59 -10.19
N PHE A 23 -8.17 -5.32 -11.49
CA PHE A 23 -7.15 -4.47 -12.12
C PHE A 23 -7.19 -3.04 -11.58
N GLU A 24 -8.38 -2.46 -11.46
CA GLU A 24 -8.58 -1.11 -10.90
C GLU A 24 -8.16 -1.05 -9.43
N PHE A 25 -8.54 -2.05 -8.62
CA PHE A 25 -8.17 -2.14 -7.22
C PHE A 25 -6.64 -2.22 -7.03
N ILE A 26 -5.95 -3.08 -7.77
CA ILE A 26 -4.49 -3.23 -7.70
C ILE A 26 -3.80 -1.92 -8.14
N SER A 27 -4.31 -1.29 -9.20
CA SER A 27 -3.78 -0.02 -9.72
C SER A 27 -3.92 1.12 -8.71
N ASN A 28 -5.05 1.19 -8.01
CA ASN A 28 -5.32 2.17 -6.96
C ASN A 28 -4.44 1.96 -5.71
N ILE A 29 -4.15 0.70 -5.33
CA ILE A 29 -3.21 0.40 -4.25
C ILE A 29 -1.78 0.82 -4.62
N LYS A 30 -1.36 0.57 -5.87
CA LYS A 30 -0.02 0.91 -6.31
C LYS A 30 0.19 2.42 -6.37
N THR A 31 -0.82 3.18 -6.83
CA THR A 31 -0.77 4.65 -6.87
C THR A 31 -0.82 5.28 -5.48
N THR A 32 -1.62 4.76 -4.55
CA THR A 32 -1.62 5.24 -3.15
C THR A 32 -0.29 4.98 -2.44
N LYS A 33 0.42 3.88 -2.73
CA LYS A 33 1.79 3.67 -2.23
C LYS A 33 2.79 4.72 -2.73
N ILE A 34 2.67 5.16 -3.99
CA ILE A 34 3.55 6.18 -4.57
C ILE A 34 3.22 7.58 -4.04
N ARG A 35 1.93 7.85 -3.77
CA ARG A 35 1.44 9.13 -3.24
C ARG A 35 1.62 9.33 -1.74
N LYS A 36 2.23 8.39 -1.01
CA LYS A 36 2.89 8.71 0.27
C LYS A 36 4.14 9.55 -0.04
N GLY A 37 3.93 10.73 -0.61
CA GLY A 37 4.94 11.76 -0.72
C GLY A 37 5.56 11.91 0.65
N LYS A 38 6.89 11.86 0.72
CA LYS A 38 7.63 12.15 1.94
C LYS A 38 7.07 13.46 2.47
N LEU A 39 6.25 13.40 3.53
CA LEU A 39 5.89 14.59 4.28
C LEU A 39 7.22 15.21 4.64
N HIS A 40 7.47 16.43 4.16
CA HIS A 40 8.71 17.11 4.45
C HIS A 40 8.68 17.47 5.93
N THR A 41 9.20 16.56 6.75
CA THR A 41 9.31 16.74 8.18
C THR A 41 10.61 17.47 8.46
N TYR A 42 10.51 18.65 9.05
CA TYR A 42 11.66 19.34 9.59
C TYR A 42 12.05 18.62 10.89
N ARG A 43 13.20 17.96 10.89
CA ARG A 43 13.81 17.42 12.12
C ARG A 43 14.43 18.58 12.90
N LEU A 44 13.62 19.24 13.71
CA LEU A 44 14.02 20.39 14.53
C LEU A 44 14.77 19.98 15.80
N LYS A 45 15.00 18.67 16.01
CA LYS A 45 15.57 18.08 17.23
C LYS A 45 14.76 18.46 18.47
N GLY A 46 13.45 18.61 18.29
CA GLY A 46 12.52 18.93 19.37
C GLY A 46 12.28 17.75 20.29
N LYS A 47 11.70 18.02 21.47
CA LYS A 47 11.36 16.99 22.49
C LYS A 47 10.45 15.88 21.95
N PHE A 48 9.68 16.13 20.90
CA PHE A 48 8.72 15.20 20.32
C PHE A 48 9.21 14.51 19.04
N ASP A 49 10.39 14.85 18.52
CA ASP A 49 10.90 14.28 17.26
C ASP A 49 11.30 12.80 17.38
N ASN A 50 11.59 12.35 18.61
CA ASN A 50 11.97 10.98 18.94
C ASN A 50 10.89 10.22 19.71
N LEU A 51 9.71 10.82 19.92
CA LEU A 51 8.64 10.22 20.70
C LEU A 51 7.60 9.61 19.75
N ASP A 52 7.28 8.33 19.92
CA ASP A 52 6.12 7.76 19.26
C ASP A 52 4.85 8.17 20.01
N ILE A 53 4.26 9.28 19.55
CA ILE A 53 3.08 9.88 20.18
C ILE A 53 1.90 8.90 20.20
N ARG A 54 1.84 7.94 19.26
CA ARG A 54 0.75 6.96 19.20
C ARG A 54 0.86 5.92 20.31
N GLU A 55 2.08 5.46 20.60
CA GLU A 55 2.33 4.54 21.70
C GLU A 55 1.95 5.21 23.03
N SER A 56 2.36 6.47 23.23
CA SER A 56 2.09 7.22 24.47
C SER A 56 0.63 7.58 24.75
N ALA A 57 -0.27 7.46 23.77
CA ALA A 57 -1.66 7.88 23.91
C ALA A 57 -2.63 6.72 24.19
N TYR A 58 -2.20 5.48 23.95
CA TYR A 58 -3.03 4.28 24.05
C TYR A 58 -2.50 3.24 25.05
N GLU A 59 -1.28 3.41 25.58
CA GLU A 59 -0.80 2.77 26.82
C GLU A 59 -0.91 3.72 28.01
#